data_AF-A0A340Y0Q6-F1
#
_entry.id   AF-A0A340Y0Q6-F1
#
_cell.length_a   1.000
_cell.length_b   1.000
_cell.length_c   1.000
_cell.angle_alpha   90.00
_cell.angle_beta   90.00
_cell.angle_gamma   90.00
#
_symmetry.space_group_name_H-M   'P 1'
#
loop_
_entity.id
_entity.type
_entity.pdbx_description
1 polymer ?
#
loop_
_entity_poly.entity_id
_entity_poly.type
_entity_poly.pdbx_seq_one_letter_code
_entity_poly.pdbx_strand_id
1 'polypeptide(L)'
;MEETIEDPPTSAVLLDHCHFSQVIFNSVEKFYVPGGDITCYYTLTQHFIPRRKDWIGIFRCSLNHTPQLLICPNSTGSQHQVGWKTTREYYTFMWVTLPVDLNSKSPKQQEVQFKAYYLPKDDEYYQFCYVDQDGVVRGASIPFQFCPENEEDILVVTTQGEVEEIEQHNEELCRENKQLKDSCVSLQKQNADMHARLQKKQEELETLKSINKKLEQTMKEQKDCWETELLQLKEQNQKMSSENEKMGVRVDQLQAQLSTQEKEIEKLVQGVQDKAEQLEDLKKENGQLFLSLSEQREHRKELERTVEEMKQKETTAAKKQQELTDQNFDLSKRLSENKIIYNVLQKEKERMEEENDLLKMENSTLLSYMGLNYDSLPYQAPASNQGGARQNPGLVYGNPYSGIQESSAPSLLSIKKCPTCKSDFPDDLFDHTLEQHMQTLSLNCPICDKAFPAKEKQIFEDHVLCHTL
;
A
#
# COMPACT_ATOMS: atom_id res chain seq x y z
N MET A 1 -17.96 -27.21 -28.76
CA MET A 1 -18.44 -28.55 -28.37
C MET A 1 -19.88 -28.35 -27.96
N GLU A 2 -20.76 -28.31 -28.93
CA GLU A 2 -21.49 -29.47 -29.50
C GLU A 2 -22.85 -29.51 -28.81
N GLU A 3 -23.78 -28.74 -29.38
CA GLU A 3 -25.20 -28.72 -29.03
C GLU A 3 -25.79 -30.08 -29.41
N THR A 4 -26.19 -30.86 -28.42
CA THR A 4 -26.97 -32.07 -28.62
C THR A 4 -28.39 -31.68 -29.00
N ILE A 5 -28.69 -31.82 -30.29
CA ILE A 5 -30.03 -31.80 -30.87
C ILE A 5 -30.80 -32.97 -30.25
N GLU A 6 -31.77 -32.68 -29.39
CA GLU A 6 -32.76 -33.67 -28.97
C GLU A 6 -33.69 -33.97 -30.15
N ASP A 7 -33.64 -35.21 -30.63
CA ASP A 7 -34.62 -35.77 -31.55
C ASP A 7 -36.04 -35.68 -30.95
N PRO A 8 -37.07 -35.33 -31.74
CA PRO A 8 -38.44 -35.29 -31.24
C PRO A 8 -38.95 -36.71 -30.95
N PRO A 9 -39.82 -36.89 -29.94
CA PRO A 9 -40.32 -38.20 -29.56
C PRO A 9 -41.12 -38.85 -30.69
N THR A 10 -40.79 -40.11 -30.96
CA THR A 10 -41.41 -41.06 -31.88
C THR A 10 -42.88 -41.37 -31.52
N SER A 11 -43.76 -40.37 -31.56
CA SER A 11 -45.20 -40.52 -31.25
C SER A 11 -46.11 -39.80 -32.25
N ALA A 12 -45.63 -39.55 -33.47
CA ALA A 12 -46.45 -39.15 -34.60
C ALA A 12 -46.37 -40.20 -35.73
N VAL A 13 -46.65 -41.47 -35.40
CA VAL A 13 -47.29 -42.32 -36.41
C VAL A 13 -48.69 -41.74 -36.56
N LEU A 14 -48.86 -40.84 -37.52
CA LEU A 14 -50.16 -40.49 -38.05
C LEU A 14 -50.87 -41.81 -38.33
N LEU A 15 -51.91 -42.13 -37.56
CA LEU A 15 -52.81 -43.20 -37.93
C LEU A 15 -53.31 -42.85 -39.33
N ASP A 16 -52.79 -43.55 -40.34
CA ASP A 16 -53.35 -43.57 -41.68
C ASP A 16 -54.86 -43.76 -41.50
N HIS A 17 -55.59 -42.69 -41.80
CA HIS A 17 -57.01 -42.62 -41.55
C HIS A 17 -57.65 -43.76 -42.33
N CYS A 18 -58.29 -44.70 -41.62
CA CYS A 18 -58.98 -45.82 -42.24
C CYS A 18 -59.89 -45.29 -43.36
N HIS A 19 -59.47 -45.45 -44.62
CA HIS A 19 -60.12 -44.80 -45.77
C HIS A 19 -61.58 -45.20 -45.93
N PHE A 20 -61.95 -46.38 -45.40
CA PHE A 20 -63.27 -47.00 -45.49
C PHE A 20 -64.20 -46.72 -44.29
N SER A 21 -63.78 -45.90 -43.30
CA SER A 21 -64.60 -45.61 -42.11
C SER A 21 -64.64 -44.11 -41.77
N GLN A 22 -64.56 -43.28 -42.81
CA GLN A 22 -64.65 -41.82 -42.69
C GLN A 22 -66.10 -41.34 -42.55
N VAL A 23 -67.06 -42.18 -42.97
CA VAL A 23 -68.50 -42.02 -42.77
C VAL A 23 -69.04 -43.23 -42.02
N ILE A 24 -69.81 -42.99 -40.96
CA ILE A 24 -70.38 -44.04 -40.11
C ILE A 24 -71.90 -43.98 -40.24
N PHE A 25 -72.53 -45.10 -40.60
CA PHE A 25 -74.00 -45.21 -40.61
C PHE A 25 -74.52 -45.48 -39.20
N ASN A 26 -75.55 -44.75 -38.79
CA ASN A 26 -76.16 -44.82 -37.46
C ASN A 26 -77.56 -45.42 -37.56
N SER A 27 -77.98 -46.16 -36.53
CA SER A 27 -79.35 -46.68 -36.40
C SER A 27 -79.88 -47.39 -37.66
N VAL A 28 -79.05 -48.27 -38.23
CA VAL A 28 -79.47 -49.10 -39.36
C VAL A 28 -80.21 -50.31 -38.80
N GLU A 29 -81.48 -50.44 -39.18
CA GLU A 29 -82.32 -51.55 -38.75
C GLU A 29 -81.93 -52.83 -39.49
N LYS A 30 -82.14 -53.99 -38.87
CA LYS A 30 -81.93 -55.28 -39.54
C LYS A 30 -83.02 -55.55 -40.60
N PHE A 31 -84.22 -55.02 -40.35
CA PHE A 31 -85.38 -55.20 -41.20
C PHE A 31 -86.07 -53.86 -41.42
N TYR A 32 -86.41 -53.57 -42.67
CA TYR A 32 -87.24 -52.43 -43.04
C TYR A 32 -88.55 -52.92 -43.65
N VAL A 33 -89.65 -52.25 -43.35
CA VAL A 33 -90.98 -52.63 -43.85
C VAL A 33 -91.07 -52.34 -45.36
N PRO A 34 -91.39 -53.34 -46.21
CA PRO A 34 -91.60 -53.12 -47.64
C PRO A 34 -92.71 -52.08 -47.90
N GLY A 35 -92.44 -51.11 -48.78
CA GLY A 35 -93.40 -50.06 -49.15
C GLY A 35 -93.36 -48.79 -48.27
N GLY A 36 -92.54 -48.76 -47.22
CA GLY A 36 -92.24 -47.54 -46.44
C GLY A 36 -91.05 -46.76 -47.01
N ASP A 37 -91.03 -45.44 -46.80
CA ASP A 37 -89.83 -44.63 -47.03
C ASP A 37 -88.77 -44.98 -45.96
N ILE A 38 -87.48 -45.02 -46.33
CA ILE A 38 -86.38 -45.27 -45.40
C ILE A 38 -85.55 -44.01 -45.20
N THR A 39 -85.32 -43.65 -43.94
CA THR A 39 -84.36 -42.61 -43.58
C THR A 39 -83.04 -43.26 -43.18
N CYS A 40 -81.98 -42.91 -43.90
CA CYS A 40 -80.62 -43.36 -43.63
C CYS A 40 -79.88 -42.27 -42.85
N TYR A 41 -79.46 -42.59 -41.63
CA TYR A 41 -78.68 -41.70 -40.77
C TYR A 41 -77.19 -42.01 -40.88
N TYR A 42 -76.38 -40.97 -40.99
CA TYR A 42 -74.93 -41.11 -41.04
C TYR A 42 -74.20 -39.94 -40.38
N THR A 43 -72.99 -40.20 -39.90
CA THR A 43 -72.12 -39.23 -39.25
C THR A 43 -70.81 -39.12 -40.02
N LEU A 44 -70.39 -37.88 -40.30
CA LEU A 44 -69.11 -37.59 -40.93
C LEU A 44 -68.04 -37.44 -39.83
N THR A 45 -66.91 -38.12 -39.98
CA THR A 45 -65.78 -38.02 -39.02
C THR A 45 -65.10 -36.65 -39.08
N GLN A 46 -64.37 -36.27 -38.03
CA GLN A 46 -63.83 -34.89 -37.84
C GLN A 46 -62.92 -34.39 -38.98
N HIS A 47 -62.28 -35.30 -39.72
CA HIS A 47 -61.33 -34.96 -40.79
C HIS A 47 -61.91 -35.20 -42.20
N PHE A 48 -63.18 -35.62 -42.32
CA PHE A 48 -63.82 -35.87 -43.60
C PHE A 48 -64.57 -34.63 -44.10
N ILE A 49 -64.25 -34.19 -45.32
CA ILE A 49 -64.88 -33.02 -45.95
C ILE A 49 -65.86 -33.51 -47.03
N PRO A 50 -67.19 -33.40 -46.82
CA PRO A 50 -68.17 -33.83 -47.80
C PRO A 50 -68.18 -32.90 -49.02
N ARG A 51 -68.40 -33.46 -50.21
CA ARG A 51 -68.46 -32.72 -51.49
C ARG A 51 -69.85 -32.83 -52.11
N ARG A 52 -70.18 -31.87 -52.99
CA ARG A 52 -71.51 -31.78 -53.65
C ARG A 52 -71.86 -32.98 -54.53
N LYS A 53 -70.87 -33.77 -54.93
CA LYS A 53 -71.02 -34.97 -55.77
C LYS A 53 -70.79 -36.26 -54.98
N ASP A 54 -70.82 -36.18 -53.65
CA ASP A 54 -70.87 -37.37 -52.81
C ASP A 54 -72.31 -37.87 -52.76
N TRP A 55 -72.49 -39.18 -52.64
CA TRP A 55 -73.80 -39.82 -52.69
C TRP A 55 -73.82 -41.09 -51.83
N ILE A 56 -75.00 -41.45 -51.36
CA ILE A 56 -75.24 -42.69 -50.63
C ILE A 56 -76.05 -43.60 -51.52
N GLY A 57 -75.53 -44.81 -51.75
CA GLY A 57 -76.20 -45.85 -52.52
C GLY A 57 -76.67 -46.99 -51.64
N ILE A 58 -77.76 -47.63 -52.05
CA ILE A 58 -78.16 -48.94 -51.55
C ILE A 58 -77.56 -49.99 -52.47
N PHE A 59 -76.75 -50.88 -51.93
CA PHE A 59 -76.07 -51.93 -52.70
C PHE A 59 -76.51 -53.30 -52.22
N ARG A 60 -76.68 -54.23 -53.16
CA ARG A 60 -77.00 -55.62 -52.84
C ARG A 60 -75.78 -56.30 -52.20
N CYS A 61 -76.00 -56.89 -51.04
CA CYS A 61 -75.05 -57.69 -50.31
C CYS A 61 -75.42 -59.15 -50.45
N SER A 62 -74.55 -59.94 -51.08
CA SER A 62 -74.78 -61.38 -51.13
C SER A 62 -74.17 -62.01 -49.89
N LEU A 63 -74.93 -62.05 -48.80
CA LEU A 63 -74.60 -62.90 -47.66
C LEU A 63 -74.97 -64.34 -48.03
N ASN A 64 -74.06 -65.07 -48.68
CA ASN A 64 -74.19 -66.52 -48.69
C ASN A 64 -74.00 -67.02 -47.25
N HIS A 65 -75.01 -67.74 -46.79
CA HIS A 65 -75.16 -68.39 -45.49
C HIS A 65 -73.85 -68.81 -44.77
N THR A 66 -73.89 -68.57 -43.44
CA THR A 66 -73.11 -69.17 -42.35
C THR A 66 -71.63 -68.78 -42.15
N PRO A 67 -71.27 -68.14 -41.01
CA PRO A 67 -69.89 -68.06 -40.57
C PRO A 67 -69.51 -69.38 -39.89
N GLN A 68 -69.06 -70.38 -40.66
CA GLN A 68 -68.22 -71.43 -40.11
C GLN A 68 -66.76 -71.14 -40.47
N LEU A 69 -65.99 -70.84 -39.42
CA LEU A 69 -64.53 -70.89 -39.38
C LEU A 69 -64.04 -72.19 -40.05
N LEU A 70 -63.45 -72.10 -41.23
CA LEU A 70 -62.46 -73.06 -41.76
C LEU A 70 -61.82 -72.49 -43.04
N ILE A 71 -60.63 -71.91 -42.88
CA ILE A 71 -59.72 -71.63 -43.99
C ILE A 71 -59.01 -72.94 -44.33
N CYS A 72 -59.38 -73.57 -45.44
CA CYS A 72 -58.59 -74.62 -46.07
C CYS A 72 -57.85 -74.02 -47.29
N PRO A 73 -56.51 -73.93 -47.30
CA PRO A 73 -55.77 -73.53 -48.48
C PRO A 73 -55.56 -74.78 -49.34
N ASN A 74 -56.32 -74.88 -50.44
CA ASN A 74 -55.94 -75.53 -51.71
C ASN A 74 -57.19 -75.93 -52.51
N SER A 75 -57.76 -74.99 -53.25
CA SER A 75 -58.49 -75.29 -54.48
C SER A 75 -58.41 -74.09 -55.44
N THR A 76 -57.71 -74.31 -56.55
CA THR A 76 -57.81 -73.50 -57.75
C THR A 76 -59.17 -73.73 -58.38
N GLY A 77 -60.07 -72.75 -58.30
CA GLY A 77 -61.36 -72.80 -58.97
C GLY A 77 -62.35 -71.78 -58.42
N SER A 78 -62.63 -70.74 -59.21
CA SER A 78 -63.79 -69.84 -59.10
C SER A 78 -64.04 -69.24 -57.70
N GLN A 79 -63.41 -68.10 -57.44
CA GLN A 79 -63.79 -67.18 -56.38
C GLN A 79 -65.28 -66.81 -56.58
N HIS A 80 -66.18 -67.41 -55.81
CA HIS A 80 -67.55 -66.95 -55.69
C HIS A 80 -67.51 -65.54 -55.08
N GLN A 81 -67.42 -64.55 -55.97
CA GLN A 81 -67.38 -63.13 -55.64
C GLN A 81 -68.82 -62.69 -55.44
N VAL A 82 -69.30 -62.78 -54.20
CA VAL A 82 -70.70 -62.56 -53.85
C VAL A 82 -70.80 -61.25 -53.06
N GLY A 83 -71.29 -60.20 -53.73
CA GLY A 83 -71.35 -58.82 -53.26
C GLY A 83 -71.11 -57.84 -54.41
N TRP A 84 -71.46 -56.56 -54.21
CA TRP A 84 -71.22 -55.51 -55.22
C TRP A 84 -69.71 -55.36 -55.48
N LYS A 85 -69.29 -55.28 -56.75
CA LYS A 85 -67.85 -55.22 -57.12
C LYS A 85 -67.39 -53.81 -57.44
N THR A 86 -68.29 -52.98 -57.97
CA THR A 86 -68.02 -51.58 -58.30
C THR A 86 -69.11 -50.67 -57.76
N THR A 87 -68.76 -49.41 -57.52
CA THR A 87 -69.72 -48.35 -57.15
C THR A 87 -70.77 -48.09 -58.24
N ARG A 88 -70.69 -48.73 -59.41
CA ARG A 88 -71.74 -48.67 -60.45
C ARG A 88 -72.88 -49.69 -60.24
N GLU A 89 -72.76 -50.60 -59.28
CA GLU A 89 -73.75 -51.65 -58.97
C GLU A 89 -74.76 -51.22 -57.88
N TYR A 90 -74.98 -49.91 -57.71
CA TYR A 90 -76.02 -49.43 -56.78
C TYR A 90 -77.41 -49.80 -57.31
N TYR A 91 -78.31 -50.17 -56.41
CA TYR A 91 -79.72 -50.37 -56.71
C TYR A 91 -80.43 -49.03 -56.87
N THR A 92 -80.26 -48.16 -55.87
CA THR A 92 -80.73 -46.77 -55.88
C THR A 92 -79.73 -45.90 -55.13
N PHE A 93 -79.78 -44.59 -55.35
CA PHE A 93 -78.87 -43.65 -54.70
C PHE A 93 -79.55 -42.32 -54.41
N MET A 94 -78.99 -41.59 -53.46
CA MET A 94 -79.35 -40.21 -53.14
C MET A 94 -78.10 -39.37 -52.96
N TRP A 95 -78.11 -38.15 -53.50
CA TRP A 95 -77.03 -37.19 -53.29
C TRP A 95 -76.96 -36.78 -51.82
N VAL A 96 -75.74 -36.64 -51.31
CA VAL A 96 -75.49 -36.18 -49.94
C VAL A 96 -75.95 -34.74 -49.79
N THR A 97 -76.76 -34.49 -48.76
CA THR A 97 -77.13 -33.13 -48.34
C THR A 97 -75.93 -32.50 -47.63
N LEU A 98 -75.45 -31.36 -48.15
CA LEU A 98 -74.34 -30.66 -47.51
C LEU A 98 -74.81 -29.99 -46.20
N PRO A 99 -74.07 -30.15 -45.09
CA PRO A 99 -74.37 -29.43 -43.86
C PRO A 99 -74.27 -27.91 -44.12
N VAL A 100 -75.25 -27.14 -43.64
CA VAL A 100 -75.27 -25.66 -43.79
C VAL A 100 -74.11 -25.00 -43.03
N ASP A 101 -73.63 -25.63 -41.95
CA ASP A 101 -72.50 -25.15 -41.13
C ASP A 101 -71.30 -26.14 -41.19
N LEU A 102 -70.36 -25.92 -42.10
CA LEU A 102 -69.14 -26.73 -42.22
C LEU A 102 -68.11 -26.49 -41.11
N ASN A 103 -68.29 -25.45 -40.28
CA ASN A 103 -67.31 -25.02 -39.26
C ASN A 103 -67.66 -25.45 -37.81
N SER A 104 -68.77 -26.16 -37.57
CA SER A 104 -69.09 -26.65 -36.22
C SER A 104 -68.27 -27.89 -35.90
N LYS A 105 -67.38 -27.82 -34.91
CA LYS A 105 -66.49 -28.93 -34.46
C LYS A 105 -67.23 -30.13 -33.83
N SER A 106 -68.55 -30.13 -33.76
CA SER A 106 -69.33 -31.28 -33.30
C SER A 106 -69.73 -32.16 -34.49
N PRO A 107 -69.58 -33.50 -34.39
CA PRO A 107 -70.06 -34.42 -35.41
C PRO A 107 -71.60 -34.33 -35.47
N LYS A 108 -72.12 -33.56 -36.43
CA LYS A 108 -73.56 -33.45 -36.67
C LYS A 108 -74.01 -34.67 -37.49
N GLN A 109 -74.91 -35.46 -36.91
CA GLN A 109 -75.63 -36.52 -37.61
C GLN A 109 -76.39 -35.90 -38.80
N GLN A 110 -76.24 -36.52 -39.97
CA GLN A 110 -76.92 -36.17 -41.21
C GLN A 110 -77.92 -37.28 -41.57
N GLU A 111 -78.88 -36.95 -42.42
CA GLU A 111 -79.88 -37.89 -42.90
C GLU A 111 -80.14 -37.74 -44.39
N VAL A 112 -80.45 -38.86 -45.03
CA VAL A 112 -80.93 -38.90 -46.41
C VAL A 112 -82.12 -39.85 -46.50
N GLN A 113 -83.17 -39.43 -47.19
CA GLN A 113 -84.40 -40.20 -47.31
C GLN A 113 -84.49 -40.90 -48.67
N PHE A 114 -84.64 -42.22 -48.64
CA PHE A 114 -84.93 -43.05 -49.81
C PHE A 114 -86.44 -43.28 -49.91
N LYS A 115 -87.02 -42.94 -51.06
CA LYS A 115 -88.44 -43.10 -51.29
C LYS A 115 -88.80 -44.55 -51.59
N ALA A 116 -89.89 -45.02 -51.01
CA ALA A 116 -90.37 -46.41 -51.06
C ALA A 116 -90.41 -46.99 -52.48
N TYR A 117 -90.80 -46.17 -53.47
CA TYR A 117 -90.94 -46.61 -54.86
C TYR A 117 -89.61 -46.92 -55.56
N TYR A 118 -88.47 -46.46 -55.02
CA TYR A 118 -87.13 -46.78 -55.49
C TYR A 118 -86.45 -47.89 -54.68
N LEU A 119 -87.10 -48.44 -53.65
CA LEU A 119 -86.51 -49.44 -52.79
C LEU A 119 -86.66 -50.86 -53.36
N PRO A 120 -85.75 -51.78 -53.01
CA PRO A 120 -85.90 -53.19 -53.31
C PRO A 120 -87.22 -53.78 -52.81
N LYS A 121 -87.71 -54.79 -53.55
CA LYS A 121 -88.92 -55.55 -53.21
C LYS A 121 -88.67 -57.05 -53.09
N ASP A 122 -87.40 -57.45 -53.15
CA ASP A 122 -86.94 -58.81 -52.94
C ASP A 122 -86.47 -58.99 -51.48
N ASP A 123 -86.17 -60.22 -51.13
CA ASP A 123 -85.69 -60.68 -49.83
C ASP A 123 -84.15 -60.71 -49.73
N GLU A 124 -83.47 -60.02 -50.65
CA GLU A 124 -82.01 -59.95 -50.66
C GLU A 124 -81.49 -59.02 -49.55
N TYR A 125 -80.26 -59.25 -49.10
CA TYR A 125 -79.61 -58.33 -48.17
C TYR A 125 -79.10 -57.11 -48.93
N TYR A 126 -79.23 -55.95 -48.30
CA TYR A 126 -78.74 -54.67 -48.80
C TYR A 126 -77.90 -53.96 -47.74
N GLN A 127 -77.02 -53.06 -48.17
CA GLN A 127 -76.32 -52.16 -47.26
C GLN A 127 -76.23 -50.75 -47.87
N PHE A 128 -76.16 -49.73 -47.03
CA PHE A 128 -75.81 -48.38 -47.44
C PHE A 128 -74.31 -48.27 -47.67
N CYS A 129 -73.89 -47.61 -48.74
CA CYS A 129 -72.50 -47.23 -48.96
C CYS A 129 -72.40 -45.75 -49.29
N TYR A 130 -71.49 -45.05 -48.63
CA TYR A 130 -71.16 -43.65 -48.95
C TYR A 130 -70.06 -43.63 -49.99
N VAL A 131 -70.30 -43.00 -51.13
CA VAL A 131 -69.35 -42.87 -52.24
C VAL A 131 -69.03 -41.41 -52.46
N ASP A 132 -67.74 -41.08 -52.50
CA ASP A 132 -67.29 -39.71 -52.73
C ASP A 132 -67.24 -39.34 -54.22
N GLN A 133 -66.98 -38.06 -54.51
CA GLN A 133 -66.84 -37.54 -55.87
C GLN A 133 -65.77 -38.26 -56.72
N ASP A 134 -64.75 -38.86 -56.08
CA ASP A 134 -63.69 -39.60 -56.76
C ASP A 134 -64.07 -41.08 -57.01
N GLY A 135 -65.27 -41.49 -56.57
CA GLY A 135 -65.79 -42.85 -56.70
C GLY A 135 -65.30 -43.82 -55.62
N VAL A 136 -64.70 -43.30 -54.55
CA VAL A 136 -64.16 -44.10 -53.44
C VAL A 136 -65.23 -44.28 -52.35
N VAL A 137 -65.36 -45.51 -51.85
CA VAL A 137 -66.29 -45.83 -50.76
C VAL A 137 -65.68 -45.39 -49.42
N ARG A 138 -66.37 -44.50 -48.71
CA ARG A 138 -65.91 -43.88 -47.45
C ARG A 138 -66.59 -44.42 -46.20
N GLY A 139 -67.60 -45.26 -46.38
CA GLY A 139 -68.33 -45.95 -45.32
C GLY A 139 -69.31 -46.97 -45.88
N ALA A 140 -69.58 -48.04 -45.13
CA ALA A 140 -70.60 -49.04 -45.43
C ALA A 140 -71.37 -49.43 -44.16
N SER A 141 -72.69 -49.64 -44.26
CA SER A 141 -73.52 -50.03 -43.12
C SER A 141 -73.49 -51.53 -42.85
N ILE A 142 -74.11 -51.95 -41.74
CA ILE A 142 -74.51 -53.35 -41.57
C ILE A 142 -75.56 -53.74 -42.63
N PRO A 143 -75.62 -55.01 -43.05
CA PRO A 143 -76.65 -55.50 -43.98
C PRO A 143 -78.05 -55.54 -43.36
N PHE A 144 -79.07 -55.29 -44.18
CA PHE A 144 -80.48 -55.28 -43.81
C PHE A 144 -81.36 -55.88 -44.92
N GLN A 145 -82.58 -56.29 -44.57
CA GLN A 145 -83.56 -56.87 -45.50
C GLN A 145 -84.89 -56.10 -45.47
N PHE A 146 -85.68 -56.27 -46.52
CA PHE A 146 -87.03 -55.73 -46.61
C PHE A 146 -88.06 -56.82 -46.25
N CYS A 147 -88.36 -57.00 -44.96
CA CYS A 147 -89.25 -58.08 -44.47
C CYS A 147 -90.32 -57.56 -43.49
N PRO A 148 -91.55 -58.12 -43.50
CA PRO A 148 -92.55 -57.90 -42.44
C PRO A 148 -92.21 -58.72 -41.17
N GLU A 149 -92.26 -58.09 -40.00
CA GLU A 149 -91.93 -58.67 -38.69
C GLU A 149 -93.13 -59.45 -38.12
N ASN A 150 -93.01 -60.77 -37.92
CA ASN A 150 -94.06 -61.63 -37.34
C ASN A 150 -93.49 -62.38 -36.11
N GLU A 151 -93.71 -61.88 -34.88
CA GLU A 151 -93.18 -62.50 -33.64
C GLU A 151 -94.24 -62.96 -32.60
N GLU A 152 -95.55 -62.91 -32.89
CA GLU A 152 -96.57 -63.02 -31.82
C GLU A 152 -97.08 -64.45 -31.43
N ASP A 153 -96.54 -65.56 -31.94
CA ASP A 153 -97.14 -66.91 -31.73
C ASP A 153 -96.14 -68.02 -31.32
N ILE A 154 -95.46 -67.89 -30.16
CA ILE A 154 -94.69 -69.02 -29.56
C ILE A 154 -95.06 -69.19 -28.07
N LEU A 155 -95.81 -70.25 -27.73
CA LEU A 155 -96.17 -70.64 -26.35
C LEU A 155 -95.23 -71.75 -25.84
N VAL A 156 -94.44 -71.45 -24.80
CA VAL A 156 -93.49 -72.39 -24.18
C VAL A 156 -94.14 -73.08 -22.98
N VAL A 157 -94.17 -74.42 -22.94
CA VAL A 157 -94.70 -75.25 -21.82
C VAL A 157 -93.53 -75.92 -21.10
N THR A 158 -93.32 -75.64 -19.80
CA THR A 158 -92.25 -76.23 -18.96
C THR A 158 -92.83 -77.09 -17.81
N THR A 159 -92.06 -78.04 -17.27
CA THR A 159 -92.52 -78.99 -16.23
C THR A 159 -92.19 -78.53 -14.79
N GLN A 160 -92.99 -78.93 -13.79
CA GLN A 160 -92.93 -78.41 -12.39
C GLN A 160 -91.56 -78.58 -11.71
N GLY A 161 -90.84 -79.69 -11.95
CA GLY A 161 -89.52 -79.92 -11.33
C GLY A 161 -88.41 -79.02 -11.89
N GLU A 162 -88.49 -78.68 -13.18
CA GLU A 162 -87.58 -77.71 -13.81
C GLU A 162 -87.79 -76.30 -13.21
N VAL A 163 -89.01 -75.98 -12.80
CA VAL A 163 -89.33 -74.69 -12.15
C VAL A 163 -88.65 -74.57 -10.79
N GLU A 164 -88.63 -75.62 -9.96
CA GLU A 164 -87.99 -75.59 -8.64
C GLU A 164 -86.46 -75.48 -8.73
N GLU A 165 -85.83 -76.16 -9.70
CA GLU A 165 -84.38 -76.02 -9.97
C GLU A 165 -84.04 -74.62 -10.51
N ILE A 166 -84.89 -74.07 -11.38
CA ILE A 166 -84.76 -72.69 -11.88
C ILE A 166 -84.92 -71.68 -10.76
N GLU A 167 -85.84 -71.89 -9.81
CA GLU A 167 -86.04 -71.02 -8.64
C GLU A 167 -84.81 -71.00 -7.74
N GLN A 168 -84.24 -72.16 -7.38
CA GLN A 168 -83.01 -72.21 -6.58
C GLN A 168 -81.83 -71.55 -7.30
N HIS A 169 -81.69 -71.77 -8.60
CA HIS A 169 -80.65 -71.13 -9.41
C HIS A 169 -80.84 -69.61 -9.47
N ASN A 170 -82.08 -69.13 -9.58
CA ASN A 170 -82.40 -67.70 -9.53
C ASN A 170 -82.07 -67.06 -8.18
N GLU A 171 -82.33 -67.76 -7.06
CA GLU A 171 -81.97 -67.27 -5.73
C GLU A 171 -80.46 -67.15 -5.56
N GLU A 172 -79.68 -68.11 -6.06
CA GLU A 172 -78.21 -68.07 -6.07
C GLU A 172 -77.70 -66.90 -6.92
N LEU A 173 -78.20 -66.75 -8.16
CA LEU A 173 -77.91 -65.64 -9.07
C LEU A 173 -78.25 -64.28 -8.46
N CYS A 174 -79.35 -64.17 -7.72
CA CYS A 174 -79.71 -62.95 -7.01
C CYS A 174 -78.70 -62.61 -5.91
N ARG A 175 -78.21 -63.63 -5.20
CA ARG A 175 -77.21 -63.47 -4.13
C ARG A 175 -75.86 -63.02 -4.69
N GLU A 176 -75.40 -63.65 -5.78
CA GLU A 176 -74.17 -63.27 -6.48
C GLU A 176 -74.28 -61.87 -7.08
N ASN A 177 -75.40 -61.54 -7.74
CA ASN A 177 -75.63 -60.19 -8.26
C ASN A 177 -75.59 -59.13 -7.15
N LYS A 178 -76.12 -59.43 -5.97
CA LYS A 178 -76.04 -58.53 -4.82
C LYS A 178 -74.59 -58.33 -4.37
N GLN A 179 -73.82 -59.40 -4.22
CA GLN A 179 -72.40 -59.31 -3.88
C GLN A 179 -71.58 -58.54 -4.94
N LEU A 180 -71.82 -58.81 -6.23
CA LEU A 180 -71.17 -58.09 -7.32
C LEU A 180 -71.52 -56.60 -7.30
N LYS A 181 -72.77 -56.26 -6.99
CA LYS A 181 -73.21 -54.87 -6.87
C LYS A 181 -72.54 -54.16 -5.69
N ASP A 182 -72.47 -54.82 -4.53
CA ASP A 182 -71.77 -54.29 -3.35
C ASP A 182 -70.26 -54.12 -3.61
N SER A 183 -69.65 -55.08 -4.32
CA SER A 183 -68.24 -55.01 -4.76
C SER A 183 -68.01 -53.86 -5.74
N CYS A 184 -68.90 -53.67 -6.72
CA CYS A 184 -68.84 -52.57 -7.67
C CYS A 184 -68.92 -51.20 -6.97
N VAL A 185 -69.82 -51.04 -5.99
CA VAL A 185 -69.92 -49.82 -5.18
C VAL A 185 -68.64 -49.58 -4.37
N SER A 186 -68.06 -50.62 -3.78
CA SER A 186 -66.80 -50.53 -3.04
C SER A 186 -65.63 -50.09 -3.93
N LEU A 187 -65.48 -50.71 -5.11
CA LEU A 187 -64.47 -50.34 -6.10
C LEU A 187 -64.67 -48.92 -6.63
N GLN A 188 -65.92 -48.52 -6.87
CA GLN A 188 -66.24 -47.15 -7.30
C GLN A 188 -65.84 -46.12 -6.24
N LYS A 189 -66.07 -46.42 -4.95
CA LYS A 189 -65.61 -45.58 -3.83
C LYS A 189 -64.09 -45.52 -3.74
N GLN A 190 -63.39 -46.65 -3.90
CA GLN A 190 -61.92 -46.68 -3.91
C GLN A 190 -61.33 -45.88 -5.08
N ASN A 191 -61.91 -45.99 -6.27
CA ASN A 191 -61.49 -45.20 -7.43
C ASN A 191 -61.71 -43.71 -7.19
N ALA A 192 -62.86 -43.31 -6.62
CA ALA A 192 -63.12 -41.90 -6.30
C ALA A 192 -62.11 -41.35 -5.27
N ASP A 193 -61.80 -42.11 -4.22
CA ASP A 193 -60.82 -41.71 -3.21
C ASP A 193 -59.40 -41.65 -3.78
N MET A 194 -59.01 -42.62 -4.63
CA MET A 194 -57.73 -42.61 -5.34
C MET A 194 -57.62 -41.38 -6.25
N HIS A 195 -58.67 -41.04 -7.01
CA HIS A 195 -58.69 -39.83 -7.84
C HIS A 195 -58.56 -38.56 -7.01
N ALA A 196 -59.25 -38.47 -5.87
CA ALA A 196 -59.13 -37.32 -4.96
C ALA A 196 -57.70 -37.18 -4.40
N ARG A 197 -57.05 -38.30 -4.02
CA ARG A 197 -55.65 -38.30 -3.58
C ARG A 197 -54.70 -37.87 -4.69
N LEU A 198 -54.91 -38.34 -5.92
CA LEU A 198 -54.10 -37.96 -7.07
C LEU A 198 -54.23 -36.46 -7.36
N GLN A 199 -55.45 -35.92 -7.34
CA GLN A 199 -55.68 -34.49 -7.53
C GLN A 199 -54.97 -33.66 -6.45
N LYS A 200 -55.10 -34.04 -5.18
CA LYS A 200 -54.39 -33.37 -4.08
C LYS A 200 -52.86 -33.40 -4.27
N LYS A 201 -52.32 -34.54 -4.69
CA LYS A 201 -50.88 -34.67 -4.98
C LYS A 201 -50.44 -33.82 -6.17
N GLN A 202 -51.28 -33.70 -7.20
CA GLN A 202 -51.04 -32.82 -8.33
C GLN A 202 -51.01 -31.35 -7.91
N GLU A 203 -51.94 -30.92 -7.06
CA GLU A 203 -51.97 -29.55 -6.51
C GLU A 203 -50.73 -29.28 -5.64
N GLU A 204 -50.35 -30.20 -4.75
CA GLU A 204 -49.12 -30.12 -3.96
C GLU A 204 -47.88 -29.99 -4.88
N LEU A 205 -47.81 -30.75 -5.96
CA LEU A 205 -46.72 -30.69 -6.93
C LEU A 205 -46.64 -29.31 -7.63
N GLU A 206 -47.77 -28.77 -8.07
CA GLU A 206 -47.80 -27.44 -8.70
C GLU A 206 -47.43 -26.32 -7.74
N THR A 207 -47.87 -26.41 -6.47
CA THR A 207 -47.42 -25.45 -5.44
C THR A 207 -45.91 -25.54 -5.20
N LEU A 208 -45.35 -26.75 -5.13
CA LEU A 208 -43.92 -26.96 -4.94
C LEU A 208 -43.09 -26.45 -6.13
N LYS A 209 -43.56 -26.68 -7.36
CA LYS A 209 -42.95 -26.11 -8.57
C LYS A 209 -42.93 -24.58 -8.54
N SER A 210 -44.04 -23.96 -8.14
CA SER A 210 -44.13 -22.50 -7.99
C SER A 210 -43.17 -21.96 -6.92
N ILE A 211 -43.05 -22.65 -5.79
CA ILE A 211 -42.11 -22.31 -4.72
C ILE A 211 -40.66 -22.45 -5.21
N ASN A 212 -40.30 -23.56 -5.87
CA ASN A 212 -38.96 -23.76 -6.42
C ASN A 212 -38.59 -22.67 -7.42
N LYS A 213 -39.50 -22.33 -8.34
CA LYS A 213 -39.27 -21.24 -9.31
C LYS A 213 -39.03 -19.89 -8.63
N LYS A 214 -39.79 -19.57 -7.58
CA LYS A 214 -39.55 -18.35 -6.78
C LYS A 214 -38.21 -18.40 -6.07
N LEU A 215 -37.83 -19.54 -5.52
CA LEU A 215 -36.57 -19.71 -4.79
C LEU A 215 -35.37 -19.56 -5.74
N GLU A 216 -35.42 -20.18 -6.92
CA GLU A 216 -34.44 -20.00 -7.99
C GLU A 216 -34.30 -18.52 -8.40
N GLN A 217 -35.43 -17.82 -8.57
CA GLN A 217 -35.41 -16.40 -8.89
C GLN A 217 -34.77 -15.57 -7.77
N THR A 218 -35.13 -15.80 -6.51
CA THR A 218 -34.52 -15.08 -5.37
C THR A 218 -33.03 -15.38 -5.22
N MET A 219 -32.59 -16.62 -5.48
CA MET A 219 -31.17 -16.98 -5.48
C MET A 219 -30.42 -16.26 -6.60
N LYS A 220 -31.03 -16.16 -7.78
CA LYS A 220 -30.45 -15.42 -8.91
C LYS A 220 -30.33 -13.92 -8.58
N GLU A 221 -31.38 -13.31 -8.05
CA GLU A 221 -31.37 -11.91 -7.63
C GLU A 221 -30.31 -11.65 -6.55
N GLN A 222 -30.16 -12.54 -5.56
CA GLN A 222 -29.11 -12.43 -4.55
C GLN A 222 -27.71 -12.57 -5.15
N LYS A 223 -27.52 -13.53 -6.07
CA LYS A 223 -26.25 -13.73 -6.78
C LYS A 223 -25.86 -12.47 -7.56
N ASP A 224 -26.80 -11.90 -8.31
CA ASP A 224 -26.59 -10.68 -9.09
C ASP A 224 -26.25 -9.49 -8.15
N CYS A 225 -26.94 -9.37 -7.02
CA CYS A 225 -26.62 -8.35 -6.00
C CYS A 225 -25.19 -8.51 -5.45
N TRP A 226 -24.78 -9.72 -5.06
CA TRP A 226 -23.42 -9.96 -4.56
C TRP A 226 -22.35 -9.76 -5.64
N GLU A 227 -22.64 -10.09 -6.90
CA GLU A 227 -21.73 -9.81 -8.02
C GLU A 227 -21.52 -8.29 -8.20
N THR A 228 -22.58 -7.48 -8.06
CA THR A 228 -22.46 -6.02 -8.11
C THR A 228 -21.68 -5.44 -6.92
N GLU A 229 -21.93 -5.94 -5.70
CA GLU A 229 -21.19 -5.51 -4.50
C GLU A 229 -19.70 -5.89 -4.60
N LEU A 230 -19.39 -7.08 -5.11
CA LEU A 230 -18.03 -7.52 -5.37
C LEU A 230 -17.31 -6.63 -6.40
N LEU A 231 -18.00 -6.23 -7.47
CA LEU A 231 -17.46 -5.29 -8.46
C LEU A 231 -17.19 -3.92 -7.84
N GLN A 232 -18.13 -3.40 -7.03
CA GLN A 232 -17.98 -2.12 -6.35
C GLN A 232 -16.80 -2.13 -5.36
N LEU A 233 -16.63 -3.21 -4.59
CA LEU A 233 -15.50 -3.38 -3.68
C LEU A 233 -14.16 -3.50 -4.42
N LYS A 234 -14.13 -4.14 -5.60
CA LYS A 234 -12.94 -4.18 -6.44
C LYS A 234 -12.56 -2.80 -6.96
N GLU A 235 -13.53 -2.02 -7.44
CA GLU A 235 -13.30 -0.65 -7.90
C GLU A 235 -12.82 0.26 -6.76
N GLN A 236 -13.42 0.15 -5.58
CA GLN A 236 -12.95 0.88 -4.39
C GLN A 236 -11.52 0.49 -4.01
N ASN A 237 -11.20 -0.80 -3.99
CA ASN A 237 -9.83 -1.25 -3.72
C ASN A 237 -8.83 -0.73 -4.77
N GLN A 238 -9.19 -0.75 -6.05
CA GLN A 238 -8.33 -0.21 -7.11
C GLN A 238 -8.11 1.29 -6.94
N LYS A 239 -9.17 2.04 -6.60
CA LYS A 239 -9.08 3.47 -6.30
C LYS A 239 -8.16 3.72 -5.11
N MET A 240 -8.37 3.03 -3.99
CA MET A 240 -7.54 3.15 -2.80
C MET A 240 -6.08 2.76 -3.09
N SER A 241 -5.83 1.73 -3.89
CA SER A 241 -4.48 1.36 -4.33
C SER A 241 -3.82 2.48 -5.13
N SER A 242 -4.55 3.09 -6.07
CA SER A 242 -4.02 4.21 -6.87
C SER A 242 -3.76 5.47 -6.03
N GLU A 243 -4.57 5.72 -5.01
CA GLU A 243 -4.35 6.80 -4.05
C GLU A 243 -3.15 6.50 -3.16
N ASN A 244 -2.99 5.25 -2.71
CA ASN A 244 -1.86 4.82 -1.90
C ASN A 244 -0.53 4.92 -2.67
N GLU A 245 -0.51 4.55 -3.95
CA GLU A 245 0.65 4.75 -4.84
C GLU A 245 0.99 6.24 -4.98
N LYS A 246 -0.01 7.11 -5.21
CA LYS A 246 0.19 8.57 -5.27
C LYS A 246 0.73 9.14 -3.96
N MET A 247 0.22 8.66 -2.82
CA MET A 247 0.70 9.05 -1.50
C MET A 247 2.13 8.56 -1.27
N GLY A 248 2.47 7.34 -1.71
CA GLY A 248 3.84 6.81 -1.70
C GLY A 248 4.81 7.71 -2.46
N VAL A 249 4.47 8.09 -3.71
CA VAL A 249 5.29 9.01 -4.50
C VAL A 249 5.46 10.37 -3.81
N ARG A 250 4.42 10.90 -3.15
CA ARG A 250 4.52 12.15 -2.38
C ARG A 250 5.46 12.01 -1.17
N VAL A 251 5.39 10.88 -0.47
CA VAL A 251 6.31 10.59 0.65
C VAL A 251 7.74 10.52 0.16
N ASP A 252 8.02 9.80 -0.94
CA ASP A 252 9.35 9.73 -1.53
C ASP A 252 9.86 11.11 -1.97
N GLN A 253 8.98 11.93 -2.55
CA GLN A 253 9.31 13.30 -2.94
C GLN A 253 9.66 14.17 -1.73
N LEU A 254 8.87 14.11 -0.66
CA LEU A 254 9.14 14.84 0.59
C LEU A 254 10.42 14.33 1.26
N GLN A 255 10.67 13.02 1.24
CA GLN A 255 11.91 12.43 1.77
C GLN A 255 13.14 12.94 1.01
N ALA A 256 13.06 13.03 -0.32
CA ALA A 256 14.14 13.59 -1.14
C ALA A 256 14.36 15.10 -0.86
N GLN A 257 13.28 15.85 -0.64
CA GLN A 257 13.37 17.27 -0.27
C GLN A 257 14.02 17.45 1.11
N LEU A 258 13.60 16.67 2.11
CA LEU A 258 14.20 16.69 3.44
C LEU A 258 15.69 16.33 3.38
N SER A 259 16.07 15.28 2.65
CA SER A 259 17.49 14.92 2.48
C SER A 259 18.30 16.03 1.79
N THR A 260 17.69 16.77 0.88
CA THR A 260 18.33 17.92 0.23
C THR A 260 18.54 19.06 1.25
N GLN A 261 17.51 19.38 2.03
CA GLN A 261 17.60 20.40 3.08
C GLN A 261 18.59 20.01 4.19
N GLU A 262 18.62 18.75 4.60
CA GLU A 262 19.61 18.23 5.56
C GLU A 262 21.03 18.46 5.06
N LYS A 263 21.32 18.15 3.79
CA LYS A 263 22.64 18.42 3.18
C LYS A 263 22.97 19.91 3.10
N GLU A 264 21.98 20.75 2.86
CA GLU A 264 22.18 22.21 2.86
C GLU A 264 22.50 22.72 4.28
N ILE A 265 21.77 22.25 5.29
CA ILE A 265 22.03 22.57 6.70
C ILE A 265 23.42 22.08 7.10
N GLU A 266 23.81 20.85 6.74
CA GLU A 266 25.13 20.29 7.04
C GLU A 266 26.26 21.14 6.43
N LYS A 267 26.11 21.58 5.17
CA LYS A 267 27.06 22.52 4.54
C LYS A 267 27.14 23.86 5.27
N LEU A 268 26.01 24.42 5.69
CA LEU A 268 25.98 25.68 6.44
C LEU A 268 26.63 25.51 7.81
N VAL A 269 26.37 24.41 8.51
CA VAL A 269 27.00 24.07 9.79
C VAL A 269 28.51 23.94 9.64
N GLN A 270 28.99 23.21 8.63
CA GLN A 270 30.42 23.09 8.34
C GLN A 270 31.03 24.47 8.05
N GLY A 271 30.37 25.30 7.23
CA GLY A 271 30.84 26.66 6.94
C GLY A 271 30.86 27.59 8.16
N VAL A 272 29.96 27.40 9.14
CA VAL A 272 30.01 28.11 10.42
C VAL A 272 31.18 27.62 11.27
N GLN A 273 31.41 26.31 11.29
CA GLN A 273 32.53 25.72 12.03
C GLN A 273 33.89 26.17 11.49
N ASP A 274 34.09 26.13 10.17
CA ASP A 274 35.32 26.61 9.52
C ASP A 274 35.58 28.10 9.83
N LYS A 275 34.51 28.93 9.82
CA LYS A 275 34.61 30.36 10.18
C LYS A 275 34.90 30.56 11.67
N ALA A 276 34.36 29.72 12.55
CA ALA A 276 34.64 29.78 13.98
C ALA A 276 36.11 29.42 14.27
N GLU A 277 36.66 28.42 13.58
CA GLU A 277 38.08 28.08 13.64
C GLU A 277 38.96 29.24 13.17
N GLN A 278 38.64 29.85 12.02
CA GLN A 278 39.34 31.04 11.52
C GLN A 278 39.30 32.21 12.53
N LEU A 279 38.15 32.44 13.18
CA LEU A 279 38.02 33.47 14.20
C LEU A 279 38.89 33.18 15.42
N GLU A 280 38.98 31.93 15.87
CA GLU A 280 39.82 31.57 17.01
C GLU A 280 41.31 31.69 16.68
N ASP A 281 41.72 31.35 15.45
CA ASP A 281 43.11 31.55 15.00
C ASP A 281 43.46 33.04 14.89
N LEU A 282 42.60 33.87 14.30
CA LEU A 282 42.78 35.33 14.29
C LEU A 282 42.82 35.93 15.70
N LYS A 283 42.07 35.34 16.65
CA LYS A 283 42.09 35.75 18.06
C LYS A 283 43.40 35.37 18.74
N LYS A 284 43.97 34.19 18.44
CA LYS A 284 45.32 33.81 18.89
C LYS A 284 46.38 34.75 18.31
N GLU A 285 46.32 35.06 17.01
CA GLU A 285 47.25 35.99 16.35
C GLU A 285 47.15 37.39 16.94
N ASN A 286 45.94 37.93 17.13
CA ASN A 286 45.74 39.21 17.82
C ASN A 286 46.28 39.19 19.26
N GLY A 287 46.10 38.08 19.98
CA GLY A 287 46.67 37.88 21.31
C GLY A 287 48.20 37.93 21.28
N GLN A 288 48.84 37.25 20.33
CA GLN A 288 50.29 37.29 20.14
C GLN A 288 50.79 38.69 19.79
N LEU A 289 50.13 39.36 18.85
CA LEU A 289 50.47 40.75 18.47
C LEU A 289 50.33 41.69 19.67
N PHE A 290 49.31 41.52 20.52
CA PHE A 290 49.14 42.32 21.72
C PHE A 290 50.26 42.11 22.74
N LEU A 291 50.71 40.87 22.93
CA LEU A 291 51.88 40.55 23.76
C LEU A 291 53.14 41.22 23.20
N SER A 292 53.44 41.02 21.91
CA SER A 292 54.61 41.64 21.28
C SER A 292 54.58 43.18 21.31
N LEU A 293 53.40 43.79 21.13
CA LEU A 293 53.23 45.24 21.24
C LEU A 293 53.43 45.74 22.67
N SER A 294 53.02 44.96 23.67
CA SER A 294 53.27 45.27 25.09
C SER A 294 54.75 45.15 25.43
N GLU A 295 55.43 44.09 24.98
CA GLU A 295 56.88 43.93 25.11
C GLU A 295 57.64 45.08 24.43
N GLN A 296 57.23 45.46 23.21
CA GLN A 296 57.82 46.60 22.51
C GLN A 296 57.61 47.93 23.26
N ARG A 297 56.45 48.12 23.91
CA ARG A 297 56.19 49.28 24.76
C ARG A 297 57.09 49.30 26.00
N GLU A 298 57.31 48.16 26.65
CA GLU A 298 58.22 48.08 27.80
C GLU A 298 59.67 48.31 27.38
N HIS A 299 60.12 47.72 26.26
CA HIS A 299 61.42 48.02 25.67
C HIS A 299 61.58 49.51 25.32
N ARG A 300 60.53 50.15 24.80
CA ARG A 300 60.55 51.60 24.54
C ARG A 300 60.72 52.40 25.83
N LYS A 301 59.98 52.08 26.90
CA LYS A 301 60.12 52.74 28.20
C LYS A 301 61.53 52.56 28.79
N GLU A 302 62.09 51.36 28.64
CA GLU A 302 63.48 51.08 29.05
C GLU A 302 64.46 51.96 28.27
N LEU A 303 64.32 52.00 26.94
CA LEU A 303 65.16 52.85 26.09
C LEU A 303 65.01 54.33 26.44
N GLU A 304 63.80 54.83 26.64
CA GLU A 304 63.54 56.21 27.10
C GLU A 304 64.24 56.49 28.44
N ARG A 305 64.21 55.55 29.39
CA ARG A 305 64.94 55.68 30.66
C ARG A 305 66.45 55.76 30.43
N THR A 306 67.02 54.89 29.59
CA THR A 306 68.46 54.92 29.29
C THR A 306 68.87 56.21 28.58
N VAL A 307 68.03 56.74 27.69
CA VAL A 307 68.27 58.03 27.02
C VAL A 307 68.26 59.16 28.04
N GLU A 308 67.30 59.19 28.98
CA GLU A 308 67.24 60.20 30.03
C GLU A 308 68.44 60.09 30.98
N GLU A 309 68.86 58.87 31.35
CA GLU A 309 70.09 58.64 32.12
C GLU A 309 71.35 59.13 31.37
N MET A 310 71.44 58.86 30.06
CA MET A 310 72.54 59.36 29.23
C MET A 310 72.53 60.88 29.16
N LYS A 311 71.36 61.51 29.02
CA LYS A 311 71.22 62.98 29.02
C LYS A 311 71.62 63.59 30.37
N GLN A 312 71.29 62.94 31.49
CA GLN A 312 71.77 63.35 32.82
C GLN A 312 73.29 63.21 32.94
N LYS A 313 73.87 62.12 32.44
CA LYS A 313 75.32 61.91 32.39
C LYS A 313 76.01 62.94 31.49
N GLU A 314 75.42 63.27 30.34
CA GLU A 314 75.91 64.27 29.40
C GLU A 314 75.87 65.66 30.04
N THR A 315 74.77 66.05 30.69
CA THR A 315 74.68 67.34 31.38
C THR A 315 75.65 67.44 32.57
N THR A 316 75.89 66.35 33.31
CA THR A 316 76.92 66.33 34.37
C THR A 316 78.34 66.35 33.81
N ALA A 317 78.60 65.65 32.70
CA ALA A 317 79.88 65.72 31.99
C ALA A 317 80.13 67.13 31.43
N ALA A 318 79.13 67.76 30.83
CA ALA A 318 79.20 69.14 30.33
C ALA A 318 79.46 70.14 31.47
N LYS A 319 78.81 69.98 32.63
CA LYS A 319 79.10 70.79 33.84
C LYS A 319 80.54 70.61 34.31
N LYS A 320 81.03 69.37 34.41
CA LYS A 320 82.44 69.08 34.78
C LYS A 320 83.41 69.65 33.76
N GLN A 321 83.10 69.56 32.47
CA GLN A 321 83.93 70.11 31.41
C GLN A 321 83.96 71.65 31.47
N GLN A 322 82.82 72.30 31.75
CA GLN A 322 82.76 73.73 32.00
C GLN A 322 83.63 74.10 33.22
N GLU A 323 83.49 73.38 34.33
CA GLU A 323 84.28 73.61 35.55
C GLU A 323 85.79 73.43 35.30
N LEU A 324 86.21 72.40 34.57
CA LEU A 324 87.60 72.21 34.15
C LEU A 324 88.07 73.29 33.18
N THR A 325 87.19 73.83 32.33
CA THR A 325 87.50 74.93 31.42
C THR A 325 87.72 76.22 32.22
N ASP A 326 86.86 76.49 33.20
CA ASP A 326 86.97 77.64 34.10
C ASP A 326 88.24 77.53 34.97
N GLN A 327 88.56 76.33 35.50
CA GLN A 327 89.81 76.06 36.21
C GLN A 327 91.04 76.25 35.31
N ASN A 328 91.01 75.78 34.06
CA ASN A 328 92.09 76.02 33.11
C ASN A 328 92.26 77.51 32.78
N PHE A 329 91.15 78.26 32.72
CA PHE A 329 91.18 79.70 32.54
C PHE A 329 91.81 80.40 33.77
N ASP A 330 91.41 80.02 35.00
CA ASP A 330 92.01 80.54 36.24
C ASP A 330 93.50 80.19 36.31
N LEU A 331 93.87 78.95 36.00
CA LEU A 331 95.27 78.52 35.93
C LEU A 331 96.04 79.30 34.88
N SER A 332 95.50 79.50 33.68
CA SER A 332 96.12 80.31 32.62
C SER A 332 96.30 81.76 33.05
N LYS A 333 95.32 82.32 33.76
CA LYS A 333 95.40 83.67 34.34
C LYS A 333 96.53 83.73 35.39
N ARG A 334 96.58 82.79 36.34
CA ARG A 334 97.69 82.69 37.31
C ARG A 334 99.03 82.47 36.65
N LEU A 335 99.10 81.70 35.56
CA LEU A 335 100.32 81.50 34.79
C LEU A 335 100.77 82.79 34.12
N SER A 336 99.83 83.60 33.61
CA SER A 336 100.12 84.92 33.07
C SER A 336 100.57 85.91 34.14
N GLU A 337 99.95 85.89 35.33
CA GLU A 337 100.35 86.68 36.49
C GLU A 337 101.76 86.26 36.96
N ASN A 338 102.01 84.95 37.08
CA ASN A 338 103.35 84.40 37.38
C ASN A 338 104.36 84.75 36.29
N LYS A 339 103.97 84.80 35.01
CA LYS A 339 104.85 85.24 33.92
C LYS A 339 105.21 86.71 34.05
N ILE A 340 104.27 87.56 34.45
CA ILE A 340 104.54 88.97 34.76
C ILE A 340 105.48 89.07 35.96
N ILE A 341 105.23 88.32 37.04
CA ILE A 341 106.10 88.26 38.23
C ILE A 341 107.51 87.79 37.83
N TYR A 342 107.62 86.72 37.06
CA TYR A 342 108.89 86.21 36.57
C TYR A 342 109.65 87.28 35.76
N ASN A 343 108.98 87.99 34.86
CA ASN A 343 109.59 89.09 34.11
C ASN A 343 110.04 90.26 35.01
N VAL A 344 109.29 90.57 36.07
CA VAL A 344 109.69 91.58 37.06
C VAL A 344 110.91 91.11 37.84
N LEU A 345 110.92 89.87 38.33
CA LEU A 345 112.06 89.27 39.02
C LEU A 345 113.29 89.15 38.10
N GLN A 346 113.10 88.87 36.82
CA GLN A 346 114.16 88.85 35.81
C GLN A 346 114.80 90.23 35.67
N LYS A 347 113.98 91.29 35.55
CA LYS A 347 114.47 92.68 35.52
C LYS A 347 115.14 93.09 36.82
N GLU A 348 114.64 92.63 37.96
CA GLU A 348 115.24 92.86 39.26
C GLU A 348 116.61 92.18 39.38
N LYS A 349 116.72 90.93 38.89
CA LYS A 349 117.97 90.20 38.79
C LYS A 349 118.98 90.92 37.90
N GLU A 350 118.55 91.39 36.72
CA GLU A 350 119.40 92.18 35.82
C GLU A 350 119.86 93.49 36.48
N ARG A 351 118.96 94.21 37.18
CA ARG A 351 119.32 95.37 38.00
C ARG A 351 120.36 95.04 39.07
N MET A 352 120.15 93.96 39.82
CA MET A 352 121.07 93.52 40.86
C MET A 352 122.42 93.07 40.27
N GLU A 353 122.43 92.48 39.06
CA GLU A 353 123.64 92.13 38.34
C GLU A 353 124.39 93.39 37.88
N GLU A 354 123.70 94.38 37.32
CA GLU A 354 124.26 95.69 36.95
C GLU A 354 124.83 96.45 38.15
N GLU A 355 124.12 96.44 39.28
CA GLU A 355 124.54 97.08 40.53
C GLU A 355 125.74 96.34 41.16
N ASN A 356 125.80 95.01 41.05
CA ASN A 356 126.95 94.21 41.48
C ASN A 356 128.17 94.45 40.58
N ASP A 357 127.98 94.60 39.27
CA ASP A 357 129.07 94.93 38.35
C ASP A 357 129.57 96.37 38.52
N LEU A 358 128.68 97.32 38.86
CA LEU A 358 129.06 98.67 39.31
C LEU A 358 129.87 98.62 40.60
N LEU A 359 129.43 97.86 41.60
CA LEU A 359 130.17 97.64 42.85
C LEU A 359 131.53 96.96 42.61
N LYS A 360 131.64 96.04 41.65
CA LYS A 360 132.93 95.45 41.24
C LYS A 360 133.85 96.47 40.57
N MET A 361 133.33 97.32 39.69
CA MET A 361 134.12 98.40 39.07
C MET A 361 134.59 99.42 40.11
N GLU A 362 133.75 99.74 41.08
CA GLU A 362 134.08 100.67 42.17
C GLU A 362 135.12 100.06 43.13
N ASN A 363 135.00 98.76 43.46
CA ASN A 363 136.05 98.01 44.17
C ASN A 363 137.38 98.01 43.39
N SER A 364 137.31 97.78 42.07
CA SER A 364 138.49 97.77 41.19
C SER A 364 139.14 99.16 41.07
N THR A 365 138.34 100.23 41.14
CA THR A 365 138.80 101.62 41.09
C THR A 365 139.43 102.04 42.43
N LEU A 366 138.86 101.63 43.55
CA LEU A 366 139.43 101.84 44.88
C LEU A 366 140.75 101.07 45.07
N LEU A 367 140.88 99.87 44.48
CA LEU A 367 142.12 99.10 44.45
C LEU A 367 143.23 99.79 43.63
N SER A 368 142.89 100.55 42.57
CA SER A 368 143.85 101.26 41.72
C SER A 368 144.48 102.50 42.38
N TYR A 369 143.85 103.10 43.41
CA TYR A 369 144.34 104.35 44.02
C TYR A 369 145.38 104.13 45.13
N MET A 370 145.58 102.89 45.58
CA MET A 370 146.50 102.55 46.68
C MET A 370 147.85 101.93 46.25
N GLY A 371 148.22 102.00 44.96
CA GLY A 371 149.63 101.82 44.55
C GLY A 371 150.25 100.46 44.88
N LEU A 372 149.47 99.37 44.87
CA LEU A 372 149.96 98.00 45.00
C LEU A 372 149.65 97.23 43.71
N ASN A 373 150.55 97.31 42.73
CA ASN A 373 150.67 96.29 41.70
C ASN A 373 151.93 95.51 42.02
N TYR A 374 151.80 94.37 42.73
CA TYR A 374 152.60 93.15 42.60
C TYR A 374 152.18 92.09 43.64
N ASP A 375 152.03 90.87 43.13
CA ASP A 375 152.19 89.53 43.73
C ASP A 375 151.40 89.08 44.96
N SER A 376 150.58 88.03 44.79
CA SER A 376 150.89 86.67 45.29
C SER A 376 149.81 85.63 44.90
N LEU A 377 150.23 84.61 44.12
CA LEU A 377 149.69 83.24 44.06
C LEU A 377 149.56 82.61 45.47
N PRO A 378 149.06 81.36 45.65
CA PRO A 378 148.22 80.47 44.81
C PRO A 378 147.01 79.92 45.61
N TYR A 379 146.03 79.26 44.97
CA TYR A 379 145.67 77.90 45.42
C TYR A 379 144.75 77.19 44.44
N GLN A 380 145.17 75.98 44.12
CA GLN A 380 144.49 75.00 43.33
C GLN A 380 143.79 74.02 44.29
N ALA A 381 142.64 73.52 43.87
CA ALA A 381 142.17 72.16 44.17
C ALA A 381 141.48 71.93 45.54
N PRO A 382 141.00 70.72 45.83
CA PRO A 382 139.56 70.37 45.84
C PRO A 382 139.18 69.63 47.13
N ALA A 383 137.94 69.14 47.26
CA ALA A 383 137.54 67.91 47.97
C ALA A 383 136.02 67.93 48.19
N SER A 384 135.26 66.95 47.72
CA SER A 384 135.11 65.62 48.33
C SER A 384 134.25 65.64 49.61
N ASN A 385 133.02 65.15 49.40
CA ASN A 385 132.35 64.07 50.12
C ASN A 385 131.88 64.23 51.58
N GLN A 386 130.63 63.74 51.70
CA GLN A 386 130.01 63.05 52.85
C GLN A 386 129.70 63.91 54.08
N GLY A 387 128.58 63.72 54.78
CA GLY A 387 127.59 62.65 54.74
C GLY A 387 126.67 62.76 55.98
N GLY A 388 125.75 61.81 56.11
CA GLY A 388 124.85 61.64 57.26
C GLY A 388 123.44 61.28 56.77
N ALA A 389 123.06 60.04 56.46
CA ALA A 389 123.08 58.78 57.20
C ALA A 389 122.10 58.69 58.39
N ARG A 390 121.04 57.89 58.22
CA ARG A 390 120.45 56.94 59.22
C ARG A 390 119.42 56.05 58.47
N GLN A 391 119.76 54.84 58.00
CA GLN A 391 119.75 53.51 58.65
C GLN A 391 118.43 53.05 59.32
N ASN A 392 117.69 52.15 58.61
CA ASN A 392 117.19 50.80 58.99
C ASN A 392 116.20 50.61 60.18
N PRO A 393 115.59 49.40 60.42
CA PRO A 393 114.94 48.38 59.54
C PRO A 393 113.64 47.75 60.17
N GLY A 394 112.97 46.79 59.51
CA GLY A 394 112.34 45.62 60.18
C GLY A 394 110.81 45.35 60.11
N LEU A 395 110.43 44.30 59.36
CA LEU A 395 109.59 43.12 59.71
C LEU A 395 108.23 43.20 60.50
N VAL A 396 107.17 42.64 59.89
CA VAL A 396 106.26 41.53 60.34
C VAL A 396 105.01 41.76 61.25
N TYR A 397 103.89 41.09 60.85
CA TYR A 397 102.61 40.71 61.54
C TYR A 397 101.59 41.84 61.88
N GLY A 398 100.26 41.69 61.84
CA GLY A 398 99.32 40.61 61.53
C GLY A 398 97.97 40.82 62.28
N ASN A 399 96.84 40.96 61.54
CA ASN A 399 95.41 40.71 61.91
C ASN A 399 94.83 41.37 63.22
N PRO A 400 93.57 41.15 63.70
CA PRO A 400 92.20 41.09 63.14
C PRO A 400 91.18 42.07 63.82
N TYR A 401 90.00 42.22 63.18
CA TYR A 401 88.63 42.47 63.68
C TYR A 401 88.33 43.23 65.00
N SER A 402 87.37 44.16 64.91
CA SER A 402 86.06 44.21 65.62
C SER A 402 85.62 45.68 65.76
N GLY A 403 84.38 46.11 65.57
CA GLY A 403 83.08 45.43 65.52
C GLY A 403 81.98 46.49 65.70
N ILE A 404 80.75 46.00 65.92
CA ILE A 404 79.44 46.66 66.09
C ILE A 404 78.62 46.66 64.78
N GLN A 405 77.83 45.60 64.53
CA GLN A 405 76.42 45.37 64.99
C GLN A 405 75.48 46.43 64.37
N GLU A 406 74.32 46.13 63.78
CA GLU A 406 73.40 45.01 63.98
C GLU A 406 72.31 45.04 62.88
N SER A 407 71.64 43.89 62.71
CA SER A 407 70.23 43.74 62.32
C SER A 407 69.79 43.75 60.84
N SER A 408 69.45 42.53 60.41
CA SER A 408 68.09 42.11 59.99
C SER A 408 67.60 42.43 58.56
N ALA A 409 67.34 41.34 57.84
CA ALA A 409 66.42 41.23 56.70
C ALA A 409 64.97 41.59 57.13
N PRO A 410 63.96 41.77 56.22
CA PRO A 410 63.57 40.70 55.31
C PRO A 410 63.03 41.12 53.92
N SER A 411 62.95 40.07 53.10
CA SER A 411 62.20 39.85 51.87
C SER A 411 60.74 40.32 51.94
N LEU A 412 60.20 40.80 50.81
CA LEU A 412 58.77 40.79 50.52
C LEU A 412 58.51 39.95 49.27
N LEU A 413 58.28 38.66 49.49
CA LEU A 413 57.58 37.79 48.54
C LEU A 413 56.08 38.06 48.67
N SER A 414 55.43 38.42 47.56
CA SER A 414 53.99 38.59 47.49
C SER A 414 53.31 37.24 47.30
N ILE A 415 52.57 36.81 48.32
CA ILE A 415 51.69 35.63 48.32
C ILE A 415 50.42 35.97 47.50
N LYS A 416 50.04 35.13 46.52
CA LYS A 416 48.69 35.13 45.92
C LYS A 416 47.93 33.87 46.33
N LYS A 417 46.68 34.05 46.74
CA LYS A 417 45.71 33.02 47.19
C LYS A 417 44.90 32.48 46.02
N CYS A 418 44.47 31.22 46.10
CA CYS A 418 43.47 30.61 45.20
C CYS A 418 42.04 31.06 45.58
N PRO A 419 41.12 31.36 44.63
CA PRO A 419 39.84 32.01 44.94
C PRO A 419 38.75 31.12 45.56
N THR A 420 38.94 29.80 45.72
CA THR A 420 37.77 28.91 45.96
C THR A 420 37.76 28.13 47.30
N CYS A 421 38.88 27.88 47.98
CA CYS A 421 38.83 27.23 49.31
C CYS A 421 40.05 27.60 50.19
N LYS A 422 39.81 28.17 51.37
CA LYS A 422 40.86 28.64 52.29
C LYS A 422 41.41 27.51 53.18
N SER A 423 42.52 26.87 52.78
CA SER A 423 43.39 26.05 53.66
C SER A 423 44.85 26.13 53.20
N ASP A 424 45.80 26.14 54.14
CA ASP A 424 47.25 26.31 53.88
C ASP A 424 47.98 24.96 53.88
N PHE A 425 48.84 24.67 52.88
CA PHE A 425 49.90 23.64 52.97
C PHE A 425 51.11 23.95 52.05
N PRO A 426 52.32 23.45 52.40
CA PRO A 426 53.62 23.91 51.87
C PRO A 426 54.15 23.10 50.67
N ASP A 427 55.06 23.74 49.92
CA ASP A 427 55.83 23.18 48.80
C ASP A 427 56.61 21.94 49.20
N ASP A 428 56.30 20.78 48.61
CA ASP A 428 57.21 20.03 47.74
C ASP A 428 56.52 18.79 47.13
N LEU A 429 56.78 18.54 45.84
CA LEU A 429 56.58 17.29 45.09
C LEU A 429 55.13 16.80 44.78
N PHE A 430 54.98 16.37 43.51
CA PHE A 430 53.99 15.45 42.92
C PHE A 430 52.75 16.02 42.19
N ASP A 431 52.92 16.15 40.87
CA ASP A 431 51.91 16.40 39.83
C ASP A 431 50.88 15.25 39.64
N HIS A 432 51.08 14.07 40.24
CA HIS A 432 50.23 12.90 39.95
C HIS A 432 49.07 12.65 40.92
N THR A 433 48.96 13.41 42.02
CA THR A 433 47.88 13.21 43.01
C THR A 433 46.69 14.17 42.81
N LEU A 434 46.87 15.23 41.98
CA LEU A 434 45.79 16.17 41.66
C LEU A 434 44.79 15.57 40.67
N GLU A 435 45.27 14.75 39.72
CA GLU A 435 44.45 14.04 38.73
C GLU A 435 43.55 12.97 39.39
N GLN A 436 44.05 12.32 40.44
CA GLN A 436 43.30 11.27 41.17
C GLN A 436 42.27 11.85 42.15
N HIS A 437 42.42 13.12 42.59
CA HIS A 437 41.41 13.83 43.37
C HIS A 437 40.25 14.34 42.49
N MET A 438 40.47 14.60 41.20
CA MET A 438 39.40 15.05 40.29
C MET A 438 38.53 13.91 39.76
N GLN A 439 39.04 12.67 39.70
CA GLN A 439 38.28 11.50 39.21
C GLN A 439 37.27 10.91 40.22
N THR A 440 37.30 11.29 41.49
CA THR A 440 36.37 10.75 42.51
C THR A 440 35.12 11.61 42.74
N LEU A 441 34.93 12.67 41.94
CA LEU A 441 33.86 13.66 42.14
C LEU A 441 32.83 13.73 41.00
N SER A 442 32.89 12.84 40.01
CA SER A 442 31.97 12.84 38.87
C SER A 442 31.39 11.46 38.53
N LEU A 443 30.06 11.40 38.36
CA LEU A 443 29.30 10.26 37.83
C LEU A 443 29.11 10.46 36.33
N ASN A 444 29.57 9.51 35.51
CA ASN A 444 29.50 9.62 34.05
C ASN A 444 28.39 8.70 33.49
N CYS A 445 27.60 9.21 32.56
CA CYS A 445 26.52 8.47 31.91
C CYS A 445 27.09 7.48 30.87
N PRO A 446 26.83 6.17 30.99
CA PRO A 446 27.43 5.16 30.11
C PRO A 446 26.85 5.13 28.69
N ILE A 447 25.82 5.93 28.41
CA ILE A 447 25.12 5.95 27.11
C ILE A 447 25.55 7.16 26.27
N CYS A 448 25.93 8.27 26.90
CA CYS A 448 26.29 9.51 26.20
C CYS A 448 27.53 10.24 26.74
N ASP A 449 28.29 9.59 27.63
CA ASP A 449 29.54 10.07 28.23
C ASP A 449 29.48 11.45 28.91
N LYS A 450 28.28 11.91 29.29
CA LYS A 450 28.11 13.15 30.07
C LYS A 450 28.50 12.95 31.53
N ALA A 451 29.34 13.85 32.04
CA ALA A 451 29.82 13.86 33.42
C ALA A 451 28.96 14.75 34.33
N PHE A 452 28.56 14.22 35.49
CA PHE A 452 27.74 14.89 36.50
C PHE A 452 28.47 14.95 37.84
N PRO A 453 28.37 16.03 38.62
CA PRO A 453 28.99 16.11 39.95
C PRO A 453 28.39 15.07 40.91
N ALA A 454 29.22 14.42 41.74
CA ALA A 454 28.80 13.37 42.68
C ALA A 454 27.77 13.83 43.73
N LYS A 455 27.59 15.15 43.92
CA LYS A 455 26.58 15.74 44.81
C LYS A 455 25.17 15.75 44.21
N GLU A 456 25.04 15.52 42.91
CA GLU A 456 23.78 15.64 42.14
C GLU A 456 23.30 14.28 41.63
N LYS A 457 23.33 13.25 42.49
CA LYS A 457 22.95 11.88 42.15
C LYS A 457 21.54 11.75 41.55
N GLN A 458 20.58 12.54 42.03
CA GLN A 458 19.19 12.53 41.52
C GLN A 458 19.11 12.94 40.04
N ILE A 459 19.91 13.95 39.64
CA ILE A 459 19.92 14.49 38.27
C ILE A 459 20.57 13.48 37.32
N PHE A 460 21.61 12.78 37.79
CA PHE A 460 22.23 11.69 37.06
C PHE A 460 21.26 10.53 36.79
N GLU A 461 20.51 10.07 37.81
CA GLU A 461 19.55 8.97 37.67
C GLU A 461 18.39 9.33 36.72
N ASP A 462 17.83 10.54 36.84
CA ASP A 462 16.78 11.03 35.93
C ASP A 462 17.28 11.12 34.48
N HIS A 463 18.54 11.51 34.29
CA HIS A 463 19.17 11.59 32.98
C HIS A 463 19.37 10.20 32.34
N VAL A 464 19.79 9.21 33.12
CA VAL A 464 19.94 7.82 32.63
C VAL A 464 18.57 7.23 32.29
N LEU A 465 17.54 7.50 33.08
CA LEU A 465 16.16 7.06 32.82
C LEU A 465 15.59 7.61 31.50
N CYS A 466 15.98 8.82 31.10
CA CYS A 466 15.57 9.41 29.83
C CYS A 466 16.13 8.71 28.58
N HIS A 467 17.14 7.84 28.72
CA HIS A 467 17.62 7.02 27.60
C HIS A 467 16.85 5.70 27.45
N THR A 468 16.06 5.32 28.46
CA THR A 468 15.25 4.09 28.48
C THR A 468 13.77 4.30 28.17
N LEU A 469 13.31 5.55 28.14
CA LEU A 469 11.97 5.98 27.67
C LEU A 469 12.05 6.38 26.20
#